data_AF-A0A3D5HTR7-F1
#
_entry.id   AF-A0A3D5HTR7-F1
#
_cell.length_a   1.000
_cell.length_b   1.000
_cell.length_c   1.000
_cell.angle_alpha   90.00
_cell.angle_beta   90.00
_cell.angle_gamma   90.00
#
_symmetry.space_group_name_H-M   'P 1'
#
loop_
_entity.id
_entity.type
_entity.pdbx_description
1 polymer ?
#
loop_
_entity_poly.entity_id
_entity_poly.type
_entity_poly.pdbx_seq_one_letter_code
_entity_poly.pdbx_strand_id
1 'polypeptide(L)'
;MDSHHHFIIFKPWGYHSQFILAGNKKKLLLGSLHDFPDGTMSIGRLDKPSEGLLLLTTDGKMSQAVRSKKVVKEYYVQVDGEITEEALTKLRNGVEIMVEKELYMTRPSKTHVMDRIPNLPLRAKPIRDDRHGPSTWISISIVEGKNRQIRKMTAEVGFPTLRLVRFRIGEITIEDMYAGEVREVDLMKYF
;
A
#
# COMPACT_ATOMS: atom_id res chain seq x y z
N MET A 1 -31.59 4.96 -9.88
CA MET A 1 -30.34 5.34 -9.20
C MET A 1 -29.42 4.16 -9.40
N ASP A 2 -28.35 4.33 -10.18
CA ASP A 2 -27.41 3.23 -10.40
C ASP A 2 -26.80 2.85 -9.04
N SER A 3 -26.96 1.58 -8.66
CA SER A 3 -26.34 1.05 -7.45
C SER A 3 -24.84 1.00 -7.71
N HIS A 4 -24.07 1.75 -6.92
CA HIS A 4 -22.62 1.70 -6.99
C HIS A 4 -22.10 0.50 -6.19
N HIS A 5 -21.08 -0.15 -6.73
CA HIS A 5 -20.44 -1.31 -6.11
C HIS A 5 -19.07 -0.90 -5.60
N HIS A 6 -18.71 -1.38 -4.42
CA HIS A 6 -17.43 -1.11 -3.80
C HIS A 6 -16.81 -2.37 -3.23
N PHE A 7 -15.49 -2.47 -3.33
CA PHE A 7 -14.77 -3.66 -2.90
C PHE A 7 -13.52 -3.28 -2.11
N ILE A 8 -13.24 -4.09 -1.10
CA ILE A 8 -11.96 -4.18 -0.42
C ILE A 8 -11.23 -5.39 -1.00
N ILE A 9 -9.97 -5.21 -1.39
CA ILE A 9 -9.12 -6.33 -1.80
C ILE A 9 -7.81 -6.34 -1.03
N PHE A 10 -7.30 -7.55 -0.76
CA PHE A 10 -5.87 -7.73 -0.53
C PHE A 10 -5.22 -7.94 -1.90
N LYS A 11 -4.51 -6.93 -2.40
CA LYS A 11 -3.74 -7.05 -3.63
C LYS A 11 -2.48 -7.91 -3.38
N PRO A 12 -2.31 -9.06 -4.06
CA PRO A 12 -1.10 -9.87 -3.93
C PRO A 12 0.12 -9.22 -4.59
N TRP A 13 1.30 -9.67 -4.18
CA TRP A 13 2.54 -9.29 -4.84
C TRP A 13 2.52 -9.72 -6.32
N GLY A 14 3.01 -8.85 -7.21
CA GLY A 14 3.13 -9.15 -8.64
C GLY A 14 1.92 -8.72 -9.47
N TYR A 15 0.78 -8.42 -8.84
CA TYR A 15 -0.39 -7.88 -9.52
C TYR A 15 -0.19 -6.41 -9.91
N HIS A 16 -0.71 -6.00 -11.06
CA HIS A 16 -0.83 -4.59 -11.42
C HIS A 16 -2.17 -4.04 -10.92
N SER A 17 -2.19 -2.79 -10.44
CA SER A 17 -3.42 -2.11 -10.01
C SER A 17 -4.22 -1.60 -11.21
N GLN A 18 -4.59 -2.50 -12.12
CA GLN A 18 -5.25 -2.23 -13.41
C GLN A 18 -6.14 -3.42 -13.78
N PHE A 19 -7.25 -3.17 -14.48
CA PHE A 19 -8.18 -4.20 -14.96
C PHE A 19 -7.91 -4.58 -16.41
N ILE A 20 -7.56 -3.61 -17.25
CA ILE A 20 -7.27 -3.78 -18.67
C ILE A 20 -5.85 -3.28 -18.94
N LEU A 21 -5.14 -3.94 -19.84
CA LEU A 21 -3.86 -3.47 -20.35
C LEU A 21 -3.83 -3.64 -21.87
N ALA A 22 -3.42 -2.60 -22.60
CA ALA A 22 -3.17 -2.71 -24.03
C ALA A 22 -1.94 -3.61 -24.26
N GLY A 23 -2.17 -4.84 -24.72
CA GLY A 23 -1.14 -5.80 -25.10
C GLY A 23 -0.65 -6.78 -24.02
N ASN A 24 -0.18 -7.93 -24.51
CA ASN A 24 0.45 -9.10 -23.85
C ASN A 24 -0.33 -9.77 -22.69
N LYS A 25 -0.91 -10.94 -22.97
CA LYS A 25 -1.89 -11.71 -22.17
C LYS A 25 -1.38 -12.39 -20.88
N LYS A 26 -0.16 -12.09 -20.40
CA LYS A 26 0.48 -12.83 -19.28
C LYS A 26 0.69 -12.02 -17.99
N LYS A 27 0.03 -10.86 -17.82
CA LYS A 27 0.18 -10.04 -16.59
C LYS A 27 -0.91 -10.37 -15.57
N LEU A 28 -0.54 -10.44 -14.30
CA LEU A 28 -1.48 -10.54 -13.19
C LEU A 28 -2.18 -9.18 -13.00
N LEU A 29 -3.48 -9.13 -13.29
CA LEU A 29 -4.32 -7.93 -13.26
C LEU A 29 -5.41 -8.08 -12.20
N LEU A 30 -5.98 -6.97 -11.74
CA LEU A 30 -7.03 -6.98 -10.72
C LEU A 30 -8.26 -7.76 -11.17
N GLY A 31 -8.67 -7.63 -12.44
CA GLY A 31 -9.83 -8.32 -13.00
C GLY A 31 -9.74 -9.85 -13.03
N SER A 32 -8.58 -10.44 -12.67
CA SER A 32 -8.45 -11.89 -12.50
C SER A 32 -8.73 -12.39 -11.09
N LEU A 33 -8.96 -11.49 -10.12
CA LEU A 33 -9.20 -11.85 -8.71
C LEU A 33 -10.68 -12.11 -8.39
N HIS A 34 -11.60 -11.49 -9.14
CA HIS A 34 -13.03 -11.59 -8.94
C HIS A 34 -13.76 -11.14 -10.21
N ASP A 35 -15.03 -11.52 -10.34
CA ASP A 35 -15.93 -11.00 -11.37
C ASP A 35 -16.44 -9.62 -10.95
N PHE A 36 -15.73 -8.56 -11.35
CA PHE A 36 -16.07 -7.19 -11.00
C PHE A 36 -17.04 -6.59 -12.01
N PRO A 37 -18.02 -5.78 -11.60
CA PRO A 37 -18.93 -5.13 -12.53
C PRO A 37 -18.18 -4.17 -13.46
N ASP A 38 -18.72 -3.97 -14.66
CA ASP A 38 -18.19 -3.03 -15.63
C ASP A 38 -18.06 -1.62 -15.03
N GLY A 39 -16.99 -0.92 -15.41
CA GLY A 39 -16.67 0.40 -14.87
C GLY A 39 -15.98 0.39 -13.49
N THR A 40 -15.71 -0.78 -12.91
CA THR A 40 -14.92 -0.88 -11.67
C THR A 40 -13.52 -0.29 -11.86
N MET A 41 -13.13 0.61 -10.96
CA MET A 41 -11.83 1.27 -10.96
C MET A 41 -11.16 1.18 -9.59
N SER A 42 -9.84 1.22 -9.56
CA SER A 42 -9.08 1.26 -8.31
C SER A 42 -9.04 2.67 -7.72
N ILE A 43 -9.32 2.79 -6.43
CA ILE A 43 -9.15 4.03 -5.66
C ILE A 43 -7.67 4.19 -5.32
N GLY A 44 -6.98 4.97 -6.16
CA GLY A 44 -5.52 5.06 -6.12
C GLY A 44 -4.87 3.77 -6.61
N ARG A 45 -3.56 3.64 -6.40
CA ARG A 45 -2.77 2.52 -6.93
C ARG A 45 -1.77 2.02 -5.89
N LEU A 46 -1.54 0.72 -5.90
CA LEU A 46 -0.33 0.10 -5.35
C LEU A 46 0.61 -0.29 -6.49
N ASP A 47 1.91 -0.14 -6.27
CA ASP A 47 2.90 -0.61 -7.25
C ASP A 47 2.85 -2.14 -7.38
N LYS A 48 3.41 -2.67 -8.46
CA LYS A 48 3.50 -4.12 -8.70
C LYS A 48 4.17 -4.90 -7.54
N PRO A 49 5.29 -4.42 -6.96
CA PRO A 49 5.92 -5.11 -5.84
C PRO A 49 5.34 -4.77 -4.46
N SER A 50 4.24 -4.01 -4.40
CA SER A 50 3.55 -3.68 -3.14
C SER A 50 2.30 -4.55 -2.98
N GLU A 51 1.94 -4.82 -1.74
CA GLU A 51 0.85 -5.72 -1.35
C GLU A 51 -0.20 -4.99 -0.49
N GLY A 52 -1.31 -5.68 -0.21
CA GLY A 52 -2.28 -5.28 0.80
C GLY A 52 -3.44 -4.46 0.26
N LEU A 53 -3.99 -3.60 1.11
CA LEU A 53 -5.28 -2.96 0.94
C LEU A 53 -5.35 -2.13 -0.34
N LEU A 54 -6.27 -2.49 -1.23
CA LEU A 54 -6.70 -1.64 -2.33
C LEU A 54 -8.23 -1.60 -2.34
N LEU A 55 -8.78 -0.40 -2.47
CA LEU A 55 -10.22 -0.21 -2.60
C LEU A 55 -10.57 -0.07 -4.07
N LEU A 56 -11.71 -0.64 -4.46
CA LEU A 56 -12.26 -0.57 -5.80
C LEU A 56 -13.68 0.00 -5.73
N THR A 57 -14.12 0.69 -6.78
CA THR A 57 -15.42 1.34 -6.82
C THR A 57 -15.91 1.50 -8.26
N THR A 58 -17.23 1.52 -8.47
CA THR A 58 -17.84 2.04 -9.71
C THR A 58 -18.25 3.52 -9.58
N ASP A 59 -18.15 4.11 -8.38
CA ASP A 59 -18.41 5.53 -8.13
C ASP A 59 -17.13 6.39 -8.15
N GLY A 60 -17.07 7.31 -9.11
CA GLY A 60 -15.99 8.29 -9.22
C GLY A 60 -15.94 9.30 -8.06
N LYS A 61 -17.07 9.65 -7.44
CA LYS A 61 -17.12 10.58 -6.29
C LYS A 61 -16.49 9.94 -5.06
N MET A 62 -16.86 8.69 -4.74
CA MET A 62 -16.20 7.89 -3.70
C MET A 62 -14.68 7.81 -3.94
N SER A 63 -14.25 7.56 -5.18
CA SER A 63 -12.81 7.54 -5.52
C SER A 63 -12.09 8.86 -5.21
N GLN A 64 -12.75 10.01 -5.41
CA GLN A 64 -12.19 11.31 -5.09
C GLN A 64 -12.14 11.56 -3.57
N ALA A 65 -13.21 11.22 -2.85
CA ALA A 65 -13.31 11.40 -1.40
C ALA A 65 -12.20 10.66 -0.65
N VAL A 66 -12.00 9.38 -0.98
CA VAL A 66 -10.99 8.52 -0.36
C VAL A 66 -9.56 8.94 -0.72
N ARG A 67 -9.34 9.50 -1.92
CA ARG A 67 -8.02 10.01 -2.34
C ARG A 67 -7.67 11.37 -1.73
N SER A 68 -8.57 11.98 -0.98
CA SER A 68 -8.30 13.25 -0.31
C SER A 68 -7.13 13.15 0.68
N LYS A 69 -6.50 14.29 0.95
CA LYS A 69 -5.41 14.41 1.94
C LYS A 69 -5.88 14.28 3.40
N LYS A 70 -7.17 14.01 3.63
CA LYS A 70 -7.74 13.78 4.97
C LYS A 70 -7.64 12.31 5.38
N VAL A 71 -7.56 11.39 4.40
CA VAL A 71 -7.57 9.95 4.65
C VAL A 71 -6.15 9.43 4.86
N VAL A 72 -5.86 9.05 6.11
CA VAL A 72 -4.62 8.41 6.52
C VAL A 72 -4.50 7.02 5.90
N LYS A 73 -3.29 6.68 5.48
CA LYS A 73 -2.93 5.37 4.94
C LYS A 73 -1.79 4.83 5.77
N GLU A 74 -1.96 3.64 6.30
CA GLU A 74 -0.96 2.96 7.12
C GLU A 74 -0.33 1.83 6.34
N TYR A 75 1.00 1.76 6.41
CA TYR A 75 1.80 0.76 5.74
C TYR A 75 2.63 0.01 6.77
N TYR A 76 2.62 -1.31 6.69
CA TYR A 76 3.60 -2.15 7.34
C TYR A 76 4.76 -2.36 6.37
N VAL A 77 5.95 -2.03 6.84
CA VAL A 77 7.16 -1.97 6.03
C VAL A 77 8.23 -2.81 6.69
N GLN A 78 8.69 -3.84 5.98
CA GLN A 78 9.90 -4.55 6.37
C GLN A 78 11.09 -3.85 5.72
N VAL A 79 12.01 -3.34 6.53
CA VAL A 79 13.22 -2.66 6.07
C VAL A 79 14.44 -3.56 6.29
N ASP A 80 15.46 -3.35 5.47
CA ASP A 80 16.75 -4.01 5.60
C ASP A 80 17.53 -3.42 6.78
N GLY A 81 18.06 -4.28 7.66
CA GLY A 81 18.84 -3.88 8.83
C GLY A 81 18.00 -3.60 10.07
N GLU A 82 18.69 -3.21 11.15
CA GLU A 82 18.12 -2.74 12.41
C GLU A 82 17.96 -1.22 12.35
N ILE A 83 16.74 -0.74 12.11
CA ILE A 83 16.48 0.70 11.95
C ILE A 83 16.75 1.46 13.27
N THR A 84 17.45 2.59 13.16
CA THR A 84 17.84 3.40 14.33
C THR A 84 16.76 4.43 14.69
N GLU A 85 16.75 4.88 15.94
CA GLU A 85 15.87 5.99 16.37
C GLU A 85 16.16 7.31 15.64
N GLU A 86 17.40 7.54 15.19
CA GLU A 86 17.72 8.69 14.34
C GLU A 86 16.99 8.60 12.99
N ALA A 87 17.02 7.44 12.34
CA ALA A 87 16.31 7.20 11.09
C ALA A 87 14.79 7.31 11.27
N LEU A 88 14.25 6.74 12.35
CA LEU A 88 12.83 6.85 12.69
C LEU A 88 12.43 8.32 12.92
N THR A 89 13.27 9.10 13.60
CA THR A 89 13.04 10.54 13.82
C THR A 89 13.01 11.31 12.50
N LYS A 90 13.93 11.03 11.57
CA LYS A 90 13.91 11.60 10.22
C LYS A 90 12.61 11.25 9.49
N LEU A 91 12.19 9.98 9.51
CA LEU A 91 10.91 9.55 8.91
C LEU A 91 9.70 10.27 9.53
N ARG A 92 9.69 10.46 10.86
CA ARG A 92 8.61 11.17 11.58
C ARG A 92 8.52 12.64 11.19
N ASN A 93 9.67 13.32 11.09
CA ASN A 93 9.73 14.75 10.79
C ASN A 93 9.59 15.09 9.30
N GLY A 94 9.85 14.11 8.43
CA GLY A 94 9.86 14.26 6.98
C GLY A 94 11.27 14.15 6.43
N VAL A 95 11.36 13.64 5.21
CA VAL A 95 12.63 13.35 4.52
C VAL A 95 12.53 13.89 3.09
N GLU A 96 13.62 14.43 2.57
CA GLU A 96 13.67 14.86 1.18
C GLU A 96 13.80 13.64 0.25
N ILE A 97 12.91 13.50 -0.72
CA ILE A 97 12.93 12.40 -1.67
C ILE A 97 12.79 12.90 -3.10
N MET A 98 13.34 12.16 -4.06
CA MET A 98 13.16 12.47 -5.48
C MET A 98 11.77 12.08 -5.99
N VAL A 99 10.98 13.03 -6.49
CA VAL A 99 9.67 12.82 -7.12
C VAL A 99 9.66 13.50 -8.48
N GLU A 100 9.42 12.75 -9.56
CA GLU A 100 9.33 13.31 -10.93
C GLU A 100 10.55 14.17 -11.35
N LYS A 101 11.73 13.83 -10.81
CA LYS A 101 13.02 14.53 -10.99
C LYS A 101 13.20 15.82 -10.15
N GLU A 102 12.29 16.09 -9.22
CA GLU A 102 12.38 17.22 -8.29
C GLU A 102 12.45 16.76 -6.84
N LEU A 103 13.28 17.45 -6.04
CA LEU A 103 13.38 17.16 -4.62
C LEU A 103 12.08 17.57 -3.94
N TYR A 104 11.54 16.65 -3.15
CA TYR A 104 10.28 16.83 -2.45
C TYR A 104 10.46 16.49 -0.97
N MET A 105 10.29 17.50 -0.12
CA MET A 105 10.22 17.27 1.32
C MET A 105 8.88 16.61 1.68
N THR A 106 8.93 15.38 2.19
CA THR A 106 7.71 14.69 2.64
C THR A 106 7.10 15.38 3.84
N ARG A 107 5.79 15.24 3.98
CA ARG A 107 5.11 15.67 5.21
C ARG A 107 5.55 14.79 6.39
N PRO A 108 5.41 15.30 7.63
CA PRO A 108 5.55 14.48 8.83
C PRO A 108 4.70 13.21 8.76
N SER A 109 5.22 12.13 9.30
CA SER A 109 4.56 10.83 9.34
C SER A 109 4.48 10.31 10.76
N LYS A 110 3.51 9.43 11.05
CA LYS A 110 3.55 8.63 12.28
C LYS A 110 4.29 7.34 11.97
N THR A 111 5.51 7.21 12.51
CA THR A 111 6.40 6.08 12.25
C THR A 111 6.89 5.47 13.57
N HIS A 112 6.82 4.14 13.69
CA HIS A 112 7.31 3.40 14.85
C HIS A 112 7.72 1.97 14.47
N VAL A 113 8.62 1.38 15.26
CA VAL A 113 8.95 -0.04 15.18
C VAL A 113 7.76 -0.86 15.67
N MET A 114 7.51 -1.99 15.02
CA MET A 114 6.48 -2.93 15.44
C MET A 114 7.05 -3.93 16.43
N ASP A 115 6.36 -4.15 17.55
CA ASP A 115 6.81 -5.07 18.61
C ASP A 115 6.85 -6.54 18.19
N ARG A 116 6.11 -6.87 17.13
CA ARG A 116 6.00 -8.23 16.59
C ARG A 116 5.99 -8.22 15.07
N ILE A 117 6.43 -9.32 14.50
CA ILE A 117 6.25 -9.59 13.06
C ILE A 117 4.74 -9.59 12.79
N PRO A 118 4.25 -8.78 11.84
CA PRO A 118 2.82 -8.71 11.56
C PRO A 118 2.33 -10.02 10.95
N ASN A 119 1.14 -10.47 11.37
CA ASN A 119 0.45 -11.59 10.75
C ASN A 119 -0.09 -11.16 9.38
N LEU A 120 0.69 -11.41 8.33
CA LEU A 120 0.35 -11.06 6.95
C LEU A 120 0.33 -12.31 6.09
N PRO A 121 -0.52 -12.37 5.05
CA PRO A 121 -0.52 -13.48 4.10
C PRO A 121 0.86 -13.79 3.56
N LEU A 122 1.11 -15.08 3.29
CA LEU A 122 2.34 -15.52 2.65
C LEU A 122 2.48 -14.86 1.28
N ARG A 123 3.66 -14.30 1.03
CA ARG A 123 3.97 -13.65 -0.23
C ARG A 123 4.34 -14.70 -1.27
N ALA A 124 3.81 -14.58 -2.48
CA ALA A 124 4.09 -15.49 -3.60
C ALA A 124 5.57 -15.58 -4.00
N LYS A 125 6.36 -14.54 -3.69
CA LYS A 125 7.82 -14.54 -3.88
C LYS A 125 8.52 -14.33 -2.53
N PRO A 126 9.51 -15.18 -2.17
CA PRO A 126 10.36 -14.96 -1.00
C PRO A 126 10.99 -13.57 -1.02
N ILE A 127 11.22 -13.01 0.16
CA ILE A 127 11.80 -11.66 0.30
C ILE A 127 13.31 -11.75 0.15
N ARG A 128 13.96 -12.45 1.07
CA ARG A 128 15.37 -12.85 1.03
C ARG A 128 15.64 -13.95 2.06
N ASP A 129 16.81 -14.56 1.98
CA ASP A 129 17.33 -15.54 2.95
C ASP A 129 17.85 -14.82 4.21
N ASP A 130 17.66 -15.42 5.39
CA ASP A 130 18.09 -14.94 6.70
C ASP A 130 19.61 -14.67 6.80
N ARG A 131 20.41 -15.29 5.92
CA ARG A 131 21.86 -15.04 5.81
C ARG A 131 22.24 -13.60 5.44
N HIS A 132 21.29 -12.80 4.96
CA HIS A 132 21.54 -11.42 4.50
C HIS A 132 21.44 -10.37 5.63
N GLY A 133 21.41 -10.80 6.89
CA GLY A 133 21.36 -9.92 8.05
C GLY A 133 19.93 -9.59 8.50
N PRO A 134 19.79 -8.88 9.64
CA PRO A 134 18.52 -8.62 10.28
C PRO A 134 17.60 -7.76 9.42
N SER A 135 16.31 -7.77 9.76
CA SER A 135 15.32 -6.87 9.17
C SER A 135 14.37 -6.39 10.25
N THR A 136 13.94 -5.15 10.17
CA THR A 136 12.96 -4.59 11.12
C THR A 136 11.62 -4.35 10.44
N TRP A 137 10.53 -4.62 11.17
CA TRP A 137 9.20 -4.19 10.77
C TRP A 137 8.87 -2.84 11.42
N ILE A 138 8.42 -1.90 10.61
CA ILE A 138 7.94 -0.59 11.04
C ILE A 138 6.53 -0.35 10.49
N SER A 139 5.71 0.40 11.23
CA SER A 139 4.50 1.00 10.70
C SER A 139 4.77 2.45 10.31
N ILE A 140 4.34 2.85 9.10
CA ILE A 140 4.37 4.23 8.62
C ILE A 140 2.96 4.64 8.21
N SER A 141 2.44 5.69 8.84
CA SER A 141 1.16 6.32 8.49
C SER A 141 1.38 7.68 7.83
N ILE A 142 0.82 7.86 6.63
CA ILE A 142 0.90 9.09 5.84
C ILE A 142 -0.47 9.49 5.27
N VAL A 143 -0.64 10.79 5.01
CA VAL A 143 -1.84 11.36 4.35
C VAL A 143 -1.62 11.70 2.87
N GLU A 144 -0.41 11.51 2.39
CA GLU A 144 -0.02 11.75 1.00
C GLU A 144 0.30 10.44 0.27
N GLY A 145 0.65 10.54 -1.02
CA GLY A 145 0.84 9.37 -1.88
C GLY A 145 1.67 9.69 -3.12
N LYS A 146 2.92 10.14 -2.91
CA LYS A 146 3.86 10.35 -4.02
C LYS A 146 4.33 9.02 -4.61
N ASN A 147 4.82 9.04 -5.85
CA ASN A 147 5.31 7.84 -6.53
C ASN A 147 6.41 7.15 -5.70
N ARG A 148 6.15 5.90 -5.29
CA ARG A 148 7.04 5.05 -4.49
C ARG A 148 7.50 5.69 -3.17
N GLN A 149 6.70 6.60 -2.61
CA GLN A 149 7.08 7.46 -1.49
C GLN A 149 7.73 6.70 -0.32
N ILE A 150 7.04 5.71 0.25
CA ILE A 150 7.55 4.95 1.40
C ILE A 150 8.91 4.30 1.09
N ARG A 151 9.05 3.68 -0.08
CA ARG A 151 10.31 3.03 -0.48
C ARG A 151 11.46 4.02 -0.59
N LYS A 152 11.19 5.21 -1.13
CA LYS A 152 12.18 6.29 -1.23
C LYS A 152 12.56 6.83 0.15
N MET A 153 11.56 7.11 1.01
CA MET A 153 11.79 7.58 2.38
C MET A 153 12.69 6.61 3.16
N THR A 154 12.37 5.31 3.15
CA THR A 154 13.15 4.32 3.89
C THR A 154 14.57 4.15 3.33
N ALA A 155 14.74 4.25 2.00
CA ALA A 155 16.06 4.18 1.37
C ALA A 155 16.92 5.40 1.70
N GLU A 156 16.31 6.59 1.73
CA GLU A 156 17.01 7.84 2.05
C GLU A 156 17.57 7.86 3.48
N VAL A 157 16.86 7.25 4.43
CA VAL A 157 17.37 7.10 5.81
C VAL A 157 18.31 5.90 5.99
N GLY A 158 18.67 5.19 4.91
CA GLY A 158 19.64 4.10 4.91
C GLY A 158 19.08 2.68 5.10
N PHE A 159 17.76 2.51 5.18
CA PHE A 159 17.10 1.22 5.48
C PHE A 159 16.12 0.83 4.37
N PRO A 160 16.58 0.36 3.20
CA PRO A 160 15.72 0.14 2.05
C PRO A 160 14.59 -0.86 2.31
N THR A 161 13.41 -0.58 1.75
CA THR A 161 12.22 -1.44 1.92
C THR A 161 12.36 -2.79 1.22
N LEU A 162 12.28 -3.87 1.98
CA LEU A 162 12.20 -5.26 1.52
C LEU A 162 10.76 -5.66 1.16
N ARG A 163 9.79 -5.40 2.05
CA ARG A 163 8.37 -5.69 1.87
C ARG A 163 7.51 -4.47 2.24
N LEU A 164 6.50 -4.21 1.44
CA LEU A 164 5.60 -3.08 1.64
C LEU A 164 4.15 -3.53 1.51
N VAL A 165 3.41 -3.46 2.61
CA VAL A 165 2.00 -3.84 2.67
C VAL A 165 1.20 -2.65 3.15
N ARG A 166 0.25 -2.16 2.36
CA ARG A 166 -0.71 -1.17 2.86
C ARG A 166 -1.70 -1.90 3.75
N PHE A 167 -1.65 -1.64 5.05
CA PHE A 167 -2.47 -2.34 6.02
C PHE A 167 -3.86 -1.68 6.18
N ARG A 168 -3.91 -0.34 6.11
CA ARG A 168 -5.14 0.41 6.42
C ARG A 168 -5.30 1.67 5.57
N ILE A 169 -6.56 2.02 5.28
CA ILE A 169 -6.99 3.29 4.67
C ILE A 169 -8.18 3.81 5.48
N GLY A 170 -8.03 4.93 6.17
CA GLY A 170 -9.05 5.40 7.12
C GLY A 170 -9.29 4.33 8.19
N GLU A 171 -10.54 3.93 8.37
CA GLU A 171 -10.94 2.88 9.33
C GLU A 171 -10.90 1.46 8.74
N ILE A 172 -10.61 1.31 7.44
CA ILE A 172 -10.65 0.02 6.75
C ILE A 172 -9.29 -0.67 6.83
N THR A 173 -9.24 -1.88 7.36
CA THR A 173 -8.04 -2.73 7.46
C THR A 173 -8.11 -3.97 6.57
N ILE A 174 -6.95 -4.59 6.32
CA ILE A 174 -6.84 -5.95 5.74
C ILE A 174 -6.66 -7.03 6.81
N GLU A 175 -7.06 -6.73 8.05
CA GLU A 175 -6.99 -7.71 9.12
C GLU A 175 -7.82 -8.94 8.74
N ASP A 176 -7.24 -10.12 9.01
CA ASP A 176 -7.81 -11.42 8.67
C ASP A 176 -8.18 -11.61 7.19
N MET A 177 -7.53 -10.90 6.27
CA MET A 177 -7.66 -11.13 4.83
C MET A 177 -6.57 -12.07 4.31
N TYR A 178 -6.95 -12.96 3.40
CA TYR A 178 -6.03 -13.78 2.63
C TYR A 178 -5.50 -13.04 1.39
N ALA A 179 -4.36 -13.49 0.86
CA ALA A 179 -3.82 -12.92 -0.37
C ALA A 179 -4.76 -13.13 -1.55
N GLY A 180 -5.21 -12.04 -2.18
CA GLY A 180 -6.12 -12.08 -3.33
C GLY A 180 -7.59 -12.07 -2.94
N GLU A 181 -7.90 -12.09 -1.65
CA GLU A 181 -9.27 -12.02 -1.17
C GLU A 181 -9.93 -10.69 -1.56
N VAL A 182 -11.21 -10.78 -1.91
CA VAL A 182 -12.09 -9.70 -2.32
C VAL A 182 -13.34 -9.74 -1.45
N ARG A 183 -13.72 -8.60 -0.88
CA ARG A 183 -14.96 -8.42 -0.10
C ARG A 183 -15.73 -7.25 -0.69
N GLU A 184 -16.98 -7.48 -1.09
CA GLU A 184 -17.89 -6.39 -1.43
C GLU A 184 -18.35 -5.69 -0.15
N VAL A 185 -18.38 -4.36 -0.16
CA VAL A 185 -18.68 -3.55 1.01
C VAL A 185 -19.46 -2.30 0.66
N ASP A 186 -20.10 -1.72 1.67
CA ASP A 186 -20.64 -0.37 1.60
C ASP A 186 -19.60 0.64 2.11
N LEU A 187 -18.91 1.33 1.19
CA LEU A 187 -17.90 2.33 1.55
C LEU A 187 -18.49 3.58 2.20
N MET A 188 -19.79 3.85 2.06
CA MET A 188 -20.44 5.02 2.67
C MET A 188 -20.41 4.97 4.20
N LYS A 189 -20.23 3.79 4.79
CA LYS A 189 -20.09 3.62 6.24
C LYS A 189 -18.76 4.13 6.79
N TYR A 190 -17.79 4.39 5.90
CA TYR A 190 -16.41 4.72 6.28
C TYR A 190 -15.99 6.14 5.87
N PHE A 191 -16.70 6.80 4.95
CA PHE A 191 -16.30 8.07 4.33
C PHE A 191 -17.44 9.06 4.17
#